data_AF-A0A3B9JF38-F1
#
_entry.id   AF-A0A3B9JF38-F1
#
_cell.length_a   1.000
_cell.length_b   1.000
_cell.length_c   1.000
_cell.angle_alpha   90.00
_cell.angle_beta   90.00
_cell.angle_gamma   90.00
#
_symmetry.space_group_name_H-M   'P 1'
#
loop_
_entity.id
_entity.type
_entity.pdbx_description
1 polymer ?
#
loop_
_entity_poly.entity_id
_entity_poly.type
_entity_poly.pdbx_seq_one_letter_code
_entity_poly.pdbx_strand_id
1 'polypeptide(L)'
;MKPTDIHTILIPGSGPIVIGQAAEFDYSGTQAVKALRSLGHRIVLVNSNPATIMTDPDIADATYIEPLTPEALEAIIEKEKPDVMLPTVGGQTGLNLAMILSERGVLAKHGVKLIGASLTAIKAAEDRLLFRETMKEHGLPIPEGGPAYNFAEAQEIAAQAGYPLLVRASFAMGGTGASWVYQPEELGEAIRKGIAASPIGQAWIEQSILGWKEYELEVMRDAADNFVVVCSIENLDPMGIHTGDSITVAPAQTLTDREYQRMRSLARQVMSAVGVETGGANVQFAVDPVDGRIVIIEMNPRVSRSSALASKATGFPIAKIAALVAAGYTLDQITNDITGVTKAAFEPSIDYVVVKIPRWAFEKFQGVDPTLGPQMKSVGEVLALGRTFPEALQKAVQSLEIGVDALDGSGPKREPIAYTLDELCLPRAERLFKVYCAIEDGVAL
;
A
#
# COMPACT_ATOMS: atom_id res chain seq x y z
N MET A 1 25.77 -2.28 -8.86
CA MET A 1 26.63 -3.26 -8.16
C MET A 1 26.41 -4.59 -8.83
N LYS A 2 27.43 -5.39 -9.13
CA LYS A 2 27.17 -6.71 -9.74
C LYS A 2 26.73 -7.68 -8.63
N PRO A 3 25.90 -8.69 -8.92
CA PRO A 3 25.53 -9.71 -7.94
C PRO A 3 26.72 -10.38 -7.26
N THR A 4 27.83 -10.52 -7.99
CA THR A 4 29.10 -11.10 -7.51
C THR A 4 29.80 -10.28 -6.42
N ASP A 5 29.43 -9.02 -6.23
CA ASP A 5 30.09 -8.11 -5.30
C ASP A 5 29.39 -8.07 -3.92
N ILE A 6 28.28 -8.79 -3.77
CA ILE A 6 27.46 -8.83 -2.55
C ILE A 6 27.60 -10.21 -1.91
N HIS A 7 28.24 -10.29 -0.75
CA HIS A 7 28.41 -11.55 -0.03
C HIS A 7 27.44 -11.68 1.14
N THR A 8 27.29 -10.63 1.94
CA THR A 8 26.44 -10.63 3.14
C THR A 8 25.34 -9.56 3.05
N ILE A 9 24.09 -9.97 3.24
CA ILE A 9 22.90 -9.12 3.16
C ILE A 9 22.22 -9.06 4.52
N LEU A 10 22.05 -7.86 5.08
CA LEU A 10 21.21 -7.61 6.24
C LEU A 10 19.76 -7.36 5.83
N ILE A 11 18.82 -8.09 6.42
CA ILE A 11 17.39 -7.95 6.17
C ILE A 11 16.69 -7.64 7.51
N PRO A 12 16.20 -6.41 7.73
CA PRO A 12 15.28 -6.14 8.84
C PRO A 12 13.88 -6.67 8.50
N GLY A 13 13.30 -7.44 9.43
CA GLY A 13 11.90 -7.84 9.40
C GLY A 13 10.95 -6.73 9.85
N SER A 14 9.66 -7.04 9.89
CA SER A 14 8.60 -6.10 10.27
C SER A 14 8.39 -5.96 11.78
N GLY A 15 8.83 -6.94 12.57
CA GLY A 15 8.52 -7.01 13.99
C GLY A 15 7.14 -7.60 14.25
N PRO A 16 6.52 -7.29 15.40
CA PRO A 16 5.23 -7.87 15.80
C PRO A 16 4.12 -7.47 14.83
N ILE A 17 3.11 -8.36 14.72
CA ILE A 17 1.90 -8.13 13.94
C ILE A 17 1.08 -7.02 14.59
N VAL A 18 0.74 -6.00 13.79
CA VAL A 18 -0.16 -4.90 14.19
C VAL A 18 -1.15 -4.60 13.06
N ILE A 19 -2.23 -3.88 13.36
CA ILE A 19 -3.13 -3.37 12.30
C ILE A 19 -2.30 -2.51 11.33
N GLY A 20 -2.39 -2.83 10.04
CA GLY A 20 -1.64 -2.16 8.97
C GLY A 20 -0.29 -2.79 8.63
N GLN A 21 0.23 -3.69 9.47
CA GLN A 21 1.49 -4.37 9.24
C GLN A 21 1.45 -5.79 9.82
N ALA A 22 1.08 -6.75 8.99
CA ALA A 22 0.77 -8.12 9.43
C ALA A 22 1.61 -9.19 8.72
N ALA A 23 1.01 -10.36 8.46
CA ALA A 23 1.69 -11.58 8.05
C ALA A 23 2.29 -11.49 6.62
N GLU A 24 1.87 -10.52 5.82
CA GLU A 24 2.41 -10.24 4.49
C GLU A 24 3.94 -10.03 4.50
N PHE A 25 4.51 -9.56 5.61
CA PHE A 25 5.95 -9.33 5.74
C PHE A 25 6.73 -10.55 6.19
N ASP A 26 6.13 -11.49 6.93
CA ASP A 26 6.72 -12.82 7.11
C ASP A 26 6.75 -13.58 5.79
N TYR A 27 5.64 -13.54 5.04
CA TYR A 27 5.57 -14.09 3.69
C TYR A 27 6.65 -13.49 2.77
N SER A 28 6.74 -12.16 2.72
CA SER A 28 7.68 -11.45 1.83
C SER A 28 9.13 -11.64 2.28
N GLY A 29 9.42 -11.50 3.57
CA GLY A 29 10.74 -11.70 4.15
C GLY A 29 11.25 -13.13 3.93
N THR A 30 10.40 -14.14 4.17
CA THR A 30 10.72 -15.54 3.90
C THR A 30 11.07 -15.77 2.42
N GLN A 31 10.31 -15.19 1.48
CA GLN A 31 10.61 -15.32 0.06
C GLN A 31 11.94 -14.67 -0.32
N ALA A 32 12.21 -13.46 0.18
CA ALA A 32 13.46 -12.74 -0.08
C ALA A 32 14.68 -13.52 0.45
N VAL A 33 14.62 -13.99 1.70
CA VAL A 33 15.69 -14.78 2.32
C VAL A 33 15.96 -16.05 1.52
N LYS A 34 14.93 -16.83 1.18
CA LYS A 34 15.07 -18.07 0.40
C LYS A 34 15.69 -17.80 -0.97
N ALA A 35 15.25 -16.75 -1.65
CA ALA A 35 15.72 -16.38 -2.97
C ALA A 35 17.22 -16.03 -2.96
N LEU A 36 17.62 -15.12 -2.07
CA LEU A 36 18.99 -14.64 -1.99
C LEU A 36 19.94 -15.75 -1.50
N ARG A 37 19.52 -16.53 -0.51
CA ARG A 37 20.31 -17.65 -0.01
C ARG A 37 20.53 -18.74 -1.07
N SER A 38 19.52 -19.01 -1.93
CA SER A 38 19.66 -19.97 -3.03
C SER A 38 20.73 -19.58 -4.06
N LEU A 39 21.12 -18.29 -4.09
CA LEU A 39 22.19 -17.76 -4.93
C LEU A 39 23.55 -17.68 -4.21
N GLY A 40 23.64 -18.20 -2.98
CA GLY A 40 24.88 -18.23 -2.22
C GLY A 40 25.20 -16.95 -1.45
N HIS A 41 24.26 -16.00 -1.35
CA HIS A 41 24.41 -14.87 -0.43
C HIS A 41 24.25 -15.36 1.01
N ARG A 42 25.12 -14.85 1.90
CA ARG A 42 24.97 -15.00 3.33
C ARG A 42 23.90 -14.04 3.85
N ILE A 43 22.90 -14.55 4.55
CA ILE A 43 21.76 -13.76 5.03
C ILE A 43 21.85 -13.55 6.54
N VAL A 44 21.86 -12.28 6.93
CA VAL A 44 21.69 -11.82 8.31
C VAL A 44 20.27 -11.28 8.44
N LEU A 45 19.42 -11.98 9.18
CA LEU A 45 18.05 -11.58 9.41
C LEU A 45 17.88 -11.07 10.83
N VAL A 46 17.18 -9.95 11.00
CA VAL A 46 16.75 -9.48 12.33
C VAL A 46 15.23 -9.27 12.34
N ASN A 47 14.52 -9.93 13.25
CA ASN A 47 13.09 -9.75 13.42
C ASN A 47 12.68 -10.08 14.86
N SER A 48 12.02 -9.15 15.55
CA SER A 48 11.61 -9.34 16.95
C SER A 48 10.42 -10.28 17.13
N ASN A 49 9.71 -10.63 16.05
CA ASN A 49 8.55 -11.51 16.13
C ASN A 49 8.98 -12.99 16.05
N PRO A 50 8.83 -13.78 17.13
CA PRO A 50 9.24 -15.18 17.16
C PRO A 50 8.27 -16.11 16.42
N ALA A 51 7.07 -15.64 16.06
CA ALA A 51 6.03 -16.44 15.42
C ALA A 51 6.08 -16.31 13.88
N THR A 52 7.27 -16.20 13.31
CA THR A 52 7.46 -16.01 11.86
C THR A 52 8.28 -17.14 11.26
N ILE A 53 7.90 -17.60 10.08
CA ILE A 53 8.68 -18.60 9.35
C ILE A 53 10.05 -18.05 9.00
N MET A 54 10.16 -16.76 8.66
CA MET A 54 11.45 -16.16 8.33
C MET A 54 12.48 -16.29 9.46
N THR A 55 12.04 -16.36 10.73
CA THR A 55 12.91 -16.54 11.90
C THR A 55 13.23 -18.00 12.24
N ASP A 56 12.75 -18.97 11.46
CA ASP A 56 13.15 -20.36 11.67
C ASP A 56 14.68 -20.50 11.50
N PRO A 57 15.37 -21.32 12.33
CA PRO A 57 16.83 -21.43 12.32
C PRO A 57 17.43 -21.82 10.96
N ASP A 58 16.68 -22.59 10.16
CA ASP A 58 17.13 -23.11 8.88
C ASP A 58 16.82 -22.19 7.70
N ILE A 59 16.32 -20.98 7.92
CA ILE A 59 15.92 -20.05 6.84
C ILE A 59 17.06 -19.10 6.46
N ALA A 60 17.67 -18.40 7.43
CA ALA A 60 18.81 -17.51 7.22
C ALA A 60 20.11 -18.10 7.82
N ASP A 61 21.27 -17.53 7.48
CA ASP A 61 22.56 -18.01 8.02
C ASP A 61 22.85 -17.44 9.41
N ALA A 62 22.34 -16.25 9.72
CA ALA A 62 22.33 -15.67 11.06
C ALA A 62 20.97 -15.02 11.33
N THR A 63 20.20 -15.60 12.26
CA THR A 63 18.88 -15.11 12.65
C THR A 63 18.92 -14.47 14.04
N TYR A 64 18.52 -13.22 14.12
CA TYR A 64 18.43 -12.43 15.35
C TYR A 64 16.97 -12.18 15.71
N ILE A 65 16.52 -12.82 16.80
CA ILE A 65 15.23 -12.51 17.43
C ILE A 65 15.50 -11.44 18.50
N GLU A 66 15.73 -10.22 18.03
CA GLU A 66 16.15 -9.07 18.83
C GLU A 66 15.22 -7.87 18.60
N PRO A 67 15.17 -6.88 19.52
CA PRO A 67 14.42 -5.66 19.31
C PRO A 67 14.81 -4.95 18.01
N LEU A 68 13.81 -4.47 17.28
CA LEU A 68 14.00 -3.71 16.04
C LEU A 68 14.27 -2.23 16.36
N THR A 69 15.44 -1.98 16.96
CA THR A 69 15.91 -0.62 17.30
C THR A 69 17.22 -0.29 16.58
N PRO A 70 17.53 1.00 16.35
CA PRO A 70 18.79 1.39 15.72
C PRO A 70 20.02 0.88 16.47
N GLU A 71 19.98 0.84 17.81
CA GLU A 71 21.09 0.40 18.65
C GLU A 71 21.35 -1.11 18.51
N ALA A 72 20.27 -1.91 18.47
CA ALA A 72 20.38 -3.35 18.23
C ALA A 72 20.90 -3.64 16.82
N LEU A 73 20.39 -2.93 15.80
CA LEU A 73 20.85 -3.10 14.43
C LEU A 73 22.31 -2.64 14.24
N GLU A 74 22.76 -1.56 14.89
CA GLU A 74 24.16 -1.14 14.85
C GLU A 74 25.07 -2.22 15.45
N ALA A 75 24.70 -2.81 16.61
CA ALA A 75 25.46 -3.90 17.21
C ALA A 75 25.52 -5.15 16.31
N ILE A 76 24.42 -5.48 15.63
CA ILE A 76 24.38 -6.58 14.65
C ILE A 76 25.27 -6.24 13.44
N ILE A 77 25.20 -5.02 12.91
CA ILE A 77 26.04 -4.56 11.79
C ILE A 77 27.53 -4.63 12.15
N GLU A 78 27.90 -4.22 13.36
CA GLU A 78 29.29 -4.28 13.84
C GLU A 78 29.82 -5.72 13.92
N LYS A 79 28.98 -6.64 14.40
CA LYS A 79 29.31 -8.06 14.51
C LYS A 79 29.36 -8.77 13.16
N GLU A 80 28.33 -8.56 12.34
CA GLU A 80 28.06 -9.34 11.14
C GLU A 80 28.68 -8.76 9.86
N LYS A 81 29.04 -7.47 9.90
CA LYS A 81 29.69 -6.72 8.81
C LYS A 81 29.02 -6.96 7.44
N PRO A 82 27.70 -6.72 7.31
CA PRO A 82 27.00 -6.90 6.04
C PRO A 82 27.54 -5.94 4.98
N ASP A 83 27.58 -6.37 3.72
CA ASP A 83 27.96 -5.49 2.59
C ASP A 83 26.81 -4.52 2.26
N VAL A 84 25.58 -5.04 2.37
CA VAL A 84 24.36 -4.33 2.00
C VAL A 84 23.23 -4.62 2.97
N MET A 85 22.24 -3.73 2.98
CA MET A 85 20.98 -3.86 3.70
C MET A 85 19.81 -3.78 2.71
N LEU A 86 18.87 -4.73 2.82
CA LEU A 86 17.63 -4.79 2.03
C LEU A 86 16.43 -4.44 2.91
N PRO A 87 16.01 -3.17 3.00
CA PRO A 87 14.96 -2.74 3.92
C PRO A 87 13.53 -2.88 3.37
N THR A 88 13.38 -3.23 2.09
CA THR A 88 12.11 -3.14 1.35
C THR A 88 11.18 -4.34 1.54
N VAL A 89 11.53 -5.28 2.42
CA VAL A 89 10.72 -6.48 2.74
C VAL A 89 10.21 -6.52 4.19
N GLY A 90 10.58 -5.53 5.01
CA GLY A 90 10.23 -5.43 6.44
C GLY A 90 9.14 -4.41 6.75
N GLY A 91 8.28 -4.07 5.77
CA GLY A 91 7.23 -3.06 5.95
C GLY A 91 7.78 -1.69 6.30
N GLN A 92 7.01 -0.91 7.07
CA GLN A 92 7.42 0.43 7.50
C GLN A 92 8.59 0.36 8.48
N THR A 93 8.61 -0.64 9.36
CA THR A 93 9.68 -0.83 10.34
C THR A 93 11.05 -0.93 9.65
N GLY A 94 11.16 -1.74 8.59
CA GLY A 94 12.39 -1.91 7.83
C GLY A 94 12.89 -0.61 7.18
N LEU A 95 11.99 0.15 6.55
CA LEU A 95 12.31 1.44 5.94
C LEU A 95 12.73 2.49 6.98
N ASN A 96 12.00 2.61 8.09
CA ASN A 96 12.31 3.55 9.17
C ASN A 96 13.68 3.27 9.78
N LEU A 97 14.02 2.00 10.02
CA LEU A 97 15.34 1.62 10.53
C LEU A 97 16.45 1.98 9.54
N ALA A 98 16.26 1.71 8.25
CA ALA A 98 17.23 2.10 7.23
C ALA A 98 17.45 3.62 7.18
N MET A 99 16.37 4.41 7.25
CA MET A 99 16.47 5.86 7.30
C MET A 99 17.26 6.33 8.54
N ILE A 100 16.85 5.88 9.73
CA ILE A 100 17.48 6.30 10.99
C ILE A 100 18.96 5.90 11.02
N LEU A 101 19.31 4.67 10.62
CA LEU A 101 20.70 4.21 10.57
C LEU A 101 21.53 4.99 9.56
N SER A 102 20.94 5.36 8.41
CA SER A 102 21.63 6.17 7.41
C SER A 102 21.85 7.60 7.90
N GLU A 103 20.86 8.21 8.53
CA GLU A 103 20.93 9.59 9.07
C GLU A 103 21.89 9.70 10.26
N ARG A 104 21.98 8.67 11.09
CA ARG A 104 22.99 8.56 12.15
C ARG A 104 24.40 8.28 11.63
N GLY A 105 24.56 8.06 10.32
CA GLY A 105 25.84 7.74 9.69
C GLY A 105 26.35 6.32 9.99
N VAL A 106 25.54 5.44 10.58
CA VAL A 106 25.93 4.07 10.94
C VAL A 106 26.23 3.26 9.67
N LEU A 107 25.35 3.31 8.67
CA LEU A 107 25.56 2.59 7.41
C LEU A 107 26.87 3.01 6.72
N ALA A 108 27.14 4.33 6.67
CA ALA A 108 28.37 4.87 6.11
C ALA A 108 29.62 4.47 6.91
N LYS A 109 29.56 4.54 8.25
CA LYS A 109 30.63 4.13 9.18
C LYS A 109 31.05 2.67 8.96
N HIS A 110 30.09 1.79 8.68
CA HIS A 110 30.34 0.36 8.50
C HIS A 110 30.44 -0.07 7.03
N GLY A 111 30.34 0.86 6.07
CA GLY A 111 30.41 0.56 4.64
C GLY A 111 29.20 -0.20 4.07
N VAL A 112 28.07 -0.20 4.78
CA VAL A 112 26.83 -0.90 4.39
C VAL A 112 26.06 -0.05 3.39
N LYS A 113 25.73 -0.61 2.22
CA LYS A 113 24.91 0.08 1.20
C LYS A 113 23.45 -0.34 1.29
N LEU A 114 22.52 0.57 0.98
CA LEU A 114 21.12 0.21 0.78
C LEU A 114 20.93 -0.36 -0.63
N ILE A 115 20.23 -1.49 -0.73
CA ILE A 115 19.76 -2.09 -1.99
C ILE A 115 18.23 -2.17 -2.00
N GLY A 116 17.64 -2.32 -3.18
CA GLY A 116 16.18 -2.29 -3.34
C GLY A 116 15.65 -0.87 -3.50
N ALA A 117 15.86 -0.04 -2.48
CA ALA A 117 15.53 1.38 -2.51
C ALA A 117 16.66 2.21 -1.88
N SER A 118 17.01 3.32 -2.52
CA SER A 118 17.98 4.28 -1.98
C SER A 118 17.34 5.12 -0.87
N LEU A 119 18.16 5.74 -0.01
CA LEU A 119 17.65 6.67 1.01
C LEU A 119 16.82 7.80 0.39
N THR A 120 17.27 8.34 -0.75
CA THR A 120 16.57 9.40 -1.48
C THR A 120 15.20 8.92 -1.95
N ALA A 121 15.12 7.71 -2.54
CA ALA A 121 13.87 7.16 -3.01
C ALA A 121 12.89 6.86 -1.86
N ILE A 122 13.39 6.33 -0.73
CA ILE A 122 12.57 6.10 0.46
C ILE A 122 11.99 7.42 0.95
N LYS A 123 12.82 8.47 1.10
CA LYS A 123 12.35 9.79 1.55
C LYS A 123 11.34 10.41 0.60
N ALA A 124 11.62 10.36 -0.70
CA ALA A 124 10.75 10.94 -1.73
C ALA A 124 9.38 10.27 -1.80
N ALA A 125 9.26 9.00 -1.40
CA ALA A 125 7.98 8.31 -1.36
C ALA A 125 7.23 8.44 -0.02
N GLU A 126 7.97 8.37 1.10
CA GLU A 126 7.38 8.29 2.45
C GLU A 126 7.00 9.66 3.02
N ASP A 127 7.73 10.72 2.66
CA ASP A 127 7.34 12.09 3.03
C ASP A 127 6.30 12.61 2.03
N ARG A 128 5.07 12.82 2.52
CA ARG A 128 3.94 13.25 1.70
C ARG A 128 4.16 14.61 1.02
N LEU A 129 4.86 15.53 1.67
CA LEU A 129 5.17 16.85 1.08
C LEU A 129 6.21 16.67 -0.02
N LEU A 130 7.29 15.93 0.28
CA LEU A 130 8.34 15.68 -0.71
C LEU A 130 7.82 14.87 -1.91
N PHE A 131 6.94 13.89 -1.69
CA PHE A 131 6.29 13.14 -2.77
C PHE A 131 5.47 14.08 -3.65
N ARG A 132 4.64 14.92 -3.03
CA ARG A 132 3.83 15.92 -3.73
C ARG A 132 4.68 16.89 -4.55
N GLU A 133 5.76 17.40 -3.98
CA GLU A 133 6.72 18.27 -4.68
C GLU A 133 7.38 17.52 -5.85
N THR A 134 7.86 16.30 -5.61
CA THR A 134 8.47 15.43 -6.63
C THR A 134 7.50 15.19 -7.80
N MET A 135 6.23 14.89 -7.53
CA MET A 135 5.22 14.70 -8.57
C MET A 135 4.99 16.00 -9.36
N LYS A 136 4.87 17.14 -8.68
CA LYS A 136 4.70 18.45 -9.34
C LYS A 136 5.87 18.82 -10.23
N GLU A 137 7.10 18.63 -9.76
CA GLU A 137 8.33 18.90 -10.53
C GLU A 137 8.40 18.09 -11.82
N HIS A 138 7.85 16.87 -11.82
CA HIS A 138 7.79 15.98 -12.98
C HIS A 138 6.51 16.12 -13.80
N GLY A 139 5.62 17.07 -13.47
CA GLY A 139 4.35 17.28 -14.17
C GLY A 139 3.35 16.13 -14.01
N LEU A 140 3.45 15.36 -12.93
CA LEU A 140 2.60 14.21 -12.66
C LEU A 140 1.32 14.64 -11.92
N PRO A 141 0.15 14.12 -12.34
CA PRO A 141 -1.13 14.56 -11.81
C PRO A 141 -1.32 14.05 -10.38
N ILE A 142 -1.62 14.96 -9.47
CA ILE A 142 -1.95 14.70 -8.07
C ILE A 142 -3.20 15.51 -7.70
N PRO A 143 -3.88 15.24 -6.58
CA PRO A 143 -4.98 16.07 -6.12
C PRO A 143 -4.54 17.54 -6.01
N GLU A 144 -5.38 18.45 -6.49
CA GLU A 144 -5.07 19.89 -6.38
C GLU A 144 -5.12 20.33 -4.91
N GLY A 145 -4.33 21.35 -4.56
CA GLY A 145 -4.28 21.81 -3.17
C GLY A 145 -2.94 22.40 -2.76
N GLY A 146 -2.91 22.94 -1.55
CA GLY A 146 -1.73 23.56 -0.98
C GLY A 146 -1.96 24.18 0.39
N PRO A 147 -0.90 24.77 0.95
CA PRO A 147 -0.97 25.52 2.19
C PRO A 147 -1.61 26.90 1.99
N ALA A 148 -2.42 27.32 2.94
CA ALA A 148 -2.98 28.67 3.04
C ALA A 148 -2.79 29.22 4.46
N TYR A 149 -2.25 30.43 4.56
CA TYR A 149 -2.05 31.16 5.82
C TYR A 149 -3.14 32.20 6.08
N ASN A 150 -3.99 32.46 5.08
CA ASN A 150 -5.11 33.40 5.19
C ASN A 150 -6.22 33.04 4.18
N PHE A 151 -7.35 33.73 4.29
CA PHE A 151 -8.50 33.47 3.43
C PHE A 151 -8.26 33.78 1.95
N ALA A 152 -7.43 34.79 1.62
CA ALA A 152 -7.17 35.16 0.24
C ALA A 152 -6.38 34.05 -0.49
N GLU A 153 -5.31 33.53 0.13
CA GLU A 153 -4.57 32.36 -0.39
C GLU A 153 -5.48 31.14 -0.53
N ALA A 154 -6.37 30.93 0.44
CA ALA A 154 -7.33 29.84 0.39
C ALA A 154 -8.30 29.95 -0.78
N GLN A 155 -8.75 31.17 -1.12
CA GLN A 155 -9.62 31.40 -2.27
C GLN A 155 -8.92 31.10 -3.60
N GLU A 156 -7.63 31.43 -3.71
CA GLU A 156 -6.83 31.09 -4.90
C GLU A 156 -6.71 29.57 -5.10
N ILE A 157 -6.43 28.85 -4.01
CA ILE A 157 -6.34 27.38 -4.05
C ILE A 157 -7.70 26.77 -4.36
N ALA A 158 -8.78 27.26 -3.73
CA ALA A 158 -10.13 26.76 -3.96
C ALA A 158 -10.60 27.00 -5.41
N ALA A 159 -10.24 28.12 -6.02
CA ALA A 159 -10.55 28.42 -7.41
C ALA A 159 -9.87 27.45 -8.39
N GLN A 160 -8.71 26.90 -8.03
CA GLN A 160 -7.99 25.91 -8.83
C GLN A 160 -8.48 24.48 -8.56
N ALA A 161 -8.68 24.13 -7.29
CA ALA A 161 -9.02 22.77 -6.87
C ALA A 161 -10.50 22.40 -7.11
N GLY A 162 -11.40 23.38 -7.04
CA GLY A 162 -12.84 23.16 -7.13
C GLY A 162 -13.43 22.50 -5.88
N TYR A 163 -14.74 22.64 -5.69
CA TYR A 163 -15.45 22.05 -4.56
C TYR A 163 -16.01 20.66 -4.90
N PRO A 164 -16.12 19.73 -3.91
CA PRO A 164 -15.78 19.92 -2.50
C PRO A 164 -14.27 19.88 -2.20
N LEU A 165 -13.88 20.51 -1.10
CA LEU A 165 -12.50 20.56 -0.58
C LEU A 165 -12.42 19.96 0.82
N LEU A 166 -11.28 19.37 1.15
CA LEU A 166 -10.87 19.12 2.52
C LEU A 166 -9.94 20.23 2.99
N VAL A 167 -10.35 20.96 4.03
CA VAL A 167 -9.48 21.85 4.79
C VAL A 167 -9.03 21.11 6.04
N ARG A 168 -7.75 21.20 6.42
CA ARG A 168 -7.21 20.64 7.69
C ARG A 168 -6.11 21.53 8.25
N ALA A 169 -5.86 21.46 9.56
CA ALA A 169 -4.72 22.16 10.15
C ALA A 169 -3.41 21.46 9.77
N SER A 170 -2.40 22.23 9.34
CA SER A 170 -1.06 21.70 9.13
C SER A 170 -0.39 21.39 10.47
N PHE A 171 0.41 20.31 10.53
CA PHE A 171 1.13 19.87 11.74
C PHE A 171 0.25 19.64 12.98
N ALA A 172 -1.05 19.41 12.80
CA ALA A 172 -1.97 19.00 13.85
C ALA A 172 -2.31 17.50 13.71
N MET A 173 -2.59 16.83 14.82
CA MET A 173 -2.90 15.39 14.81
C MET A 173 -4.40 15.12 14.63
N GLY A 174 -4.74 13.93 14.14
CA GLY A 174 -6.10 13.38 14.22
C GLY A 174 -7.20 14.15 13.48
N GLY A 175 -6.87 14.91 12.43
CA GLY A 175 -7.86 15.71 11.70
C GLY A 175 -8.33 16.95 12.48
N THR A 176 -7.57 17.39 13.47
CA THR A 176 -7.85 18.63 14.19
C THR A 176 -7.95 19.81 13.21
N GLY A 177 -9.00 20.63 13.35
CA GLY A 177 -9.29 21.74 12.44
C GLY A 177 -9.76 21.31 11.05
N ALA A 178 -10.08 20.02 10.84
CA ALA A 178 -10.58 19.54 9.56
C ALA A 178 -12.02 20.00 9.30
N SER A 179 -12.32 20.35 8.06
CA SER A 179 -13.65 20.72 7.60
C SER A 179 -13.78 20.38 6.13
N TRP A 180 -14.86 19.66 5.79
CA TRP A 180 -15.31 19.56 4.41
C TRP A 180 -15.97 20.87 4.01
N VAL A 181 -15.60 21.36 2.84
CA VAL A 181 -16.12 22.60 2.27
C VAL A 181 -16.78 22.20 0.96
N TYR A 182 -18.10 22.21 0.91
CA TYR A 182 -18.88 21.84 -0.27
C TYR A 182 -19.24 23.06 -1.10
N GLN A 183 -19.30 24.23 -0.47
CA GLN A 183 -19.69 25.48 -1.12
C GLN A 183 -18.73 26.62 -0.75
N PRO A 184 -18.55 27.64 -1.62
CA PRO A 184 -17.64 28.75 -1.38
C PRO A 184 -17.86 29.50 -0.06
N GLU A 185 -19.10 29.59 0.40
CA GLU A 185 -19.49 30.32 1.61
C GLU A 185 -18.95 29.65 2.89
N GLU A 186 -18.68 28.35 2.84
CA GLU A 186 -18.17 27.56 3.96
C GLU A 186 -16.64 27.72 4.14
N LEU A 187 -15.94 28.17 3.09
CA LEU A 187 -14.47 28.21 3.06
C LEU A 187 -13.90 29.12 4.16
N GLY A 188 -14.51 30.29 4.40
CA GLY A 188 -13.99 31.26 5.35
C GLY A 188 -13.91 30.72 6.77
N GLU A 189 -14.96 30.01 7.20
CA GLU A 189 -15.02 29.40 8.53
C GLU A 189 -14.09 28.18 8.63
N ALA A 190 -14.02 27.35 7.59
CA ALA A 190 -13.12 26.21 7.54
C ALA A 190 -11.65 26.63 7.67
N ILE A 191 -11.23 27.67 6.94
CA ILE A 191 -9.86 28.20 6.97
C ILE A 191 -9.54 28.83 8.33
N ARG A 192 -10.48 29.60 8.89
CA ARG A 192 -10.32 30.17 10.24
C ARG A 192 -10.09 29.07 11.28
N LYS A 193 -10.86 27.98 11.22
CA LYS A 193 -10.69 26.80 12.10
C LYS A 193 -9.36 26.11 11.86
N GLY A 194 -9.00 25.84 10.61
CA GLY A 194 -7.76 25.16 10.23
C GLY A 194 -6.51 25.92 10.67
N ILE A 195 -6.45 27.23 10.42
CA ILE A 195 -5.33 28.09 10.84
C ILE A 195 -5.24 28.16 12.37
N ALA A 196 -6.37 28.41 13.05
CA ALA A 196 -6.38 28.55 14.50
C ALA A 196 -5.96 27.27 15.23
N ALA A 197 -6.20 26.12 14.62
CA ALA A 197 -5.85 24.83 15.19
C ALA A 197 -4.44 24.33 14.77
N SER A 198 -3.77 25.03 13.85
CA SER A 198 -2.42 24.70 13.38
C SER A 198 -1.36 25.34 14.28
N PRO A 199 -0.37 24.59 14.80
CA PRO A 199 0.76 25.15 15.54
C PRO A 199 1.58 26.19 14.77
N ILE A 200 1.56 26.12 13.44
CA ILE A 200 2.27 27.04 12.55
C ILE A 200 1.36 28.07 11.86
N GLY A 201 0.08 28.18 12.29
CA GLY A 201 -0.88 29.10 11.68
C GLY A 201 -1.18 28.87 10.20
N GLN A 202 -1.21 27.62 9.74
CA GLN A 202 -1.39 27.24 8.34
C GLN A 202 -2.52 26.21 8.21
N ALA A 203 -3.46 26.45 7.30
CA ALA A 203 -4.40 25.43 6.86
C ALA A 203 -3.88 24.75 5.58
N TRP A 204 -4.11 23.45 5.45
CA TRP A 204 -3.93 22.71 4.22
C TRP A 204 -5.28 22.53 3.53
N ILE A 205 -5.35 22.87 2.26
CA ILE A 205 -6.55 22.77 1.43
C ILE A 205 -6.26 21.75 0.33
N GLU A 206 -7.17 20.82 0.12
CA GLU A 206 -7.00 19.73 -0.84
C GLU A 206 -8.32 19.44 -1.54
N GLN A 207 -8.25 19.17 -2.84
CA GLN A 207 -9.37 18.69 -3.65
C GLN A 207 -9.98 17.45 -2.99
N SER A 208 -11.29 17.43 -2.81
CA SER A 208 -11.98 16.21 -2.43
C SER A 208 -12.00 15.26 -3.61
N ILE A 209 -11.48 14.07 -3.38
CA ILE A 209 -11.58 12.92 -4.29
C ILE A 209 -12.44 11.82 -3.64
N LEU A 210 -13.22 12.17 -2.60
CA LEU A 210 -14.13 11.23 -1.94
C LEU A 210 -15.13 10.68 -2.96
N GLY A 211 -15.27 9.36 -3.02
CA GLY A 211 -16.16 8.71 -3.98
C GLY A 211 -15.56 8.46 -5.36
N TRP A 212 -14.35 8.96 -5.65
CA TRP A 212 -13.63 8.57 -6.88
C TRP A 212 -13.27 7.08 -6.84
N LYS A 213 -13.10 6.47 -8.02
CA LYS A 213 -12.64 5.08 -8.12
C LYS A 213 -11.20 5.01 -7.64
N GLU A 214 -10.85 4.01 -6.85
CA GLU A 214 -9.49 3.83 -6.32
C GLU A 214 -8.83 2.59 -6.93
N TYR A 215 -7.61 2.78 -7.45
CA TYR A 215 -6.85 1.74 -8.13
C TYR A 215 -5.45 1.62 -7.56
N GLU A 216 -4.91 0.41 -7.61
CA GLU A 216 -3.52 0.12 -7.26
C GLU A 216 -2.85 -0.64 -8.39
N LEU A 217 -1.61 -0.26 -8.71
CA LEU A 217 -0.74 -1.03 -9.58
C LEU A 217 0.46 -1.54 -8.79
N GLU A 218 0.64 -2.86 -8.79
CA GLU A 218 1.86 -3.51 -8.33
C GLU A 218 2.86 -3.53 -9.48
N VAL A 219 3.94 -2.78 -9.35
CA VAL A 219 4.94 -2.57 -10.39
C VAL A 219 6.30 -3.12 -9.98
N MET A 220 7.11 -3.49 -10.97
CA MET A 220 8.47 -3.97 -10.77
C MET A 220 9.39 -3.32 -11.80
N ARG A 221 10.57 -2.87 -11.34
CA ARG A 221 11.61 -2.30 -12.19
C ARG A 221 12.98 -2.90 -11.86
N ASP A 222 13.82 -3.06 -12.87
CA ASP A 222 15.21 -3.50 -12.68
C ASP A 222 16.25 -2.47 -13.19
N ALA A 223 17.53 -2.77 -12.94
CA ALA A 223 18.64 -1.91 -13.31
C ALA A 223 18.86 -1.75 -14.83
N ALA A 224 18.20 -2.57 -15.66
CA ALA A 224 18.21 -2.41 -17.12
C ALA A 224 17.02 -1.57 -17.62
N ASP A 225 16.28 -0.95 -16.71
CA ASP A 225 15.06 -0.16 -16.98
C ASP A 225 13.92 -0.99 -17.60
N ASN A 226 13.94 -2.32 -17.41
CA ASN A 226 12.77 -3.13 -17.65
C ASN A 226 11.71 -2.77 -16.61
N PHE A 227 10.46 -2.69 -17.04
CA PHE A 227 9.32 -2.31 -16.21
C PHE A 227 8.14 -3.21 -16.55
N VAL A 228 7.51 -3.77 -15.53
CA VAL A 228 6.30 -4.58 -15.67
C VAL A 228 5.26 -4.17 -14.63
N VAL A 229 4.00 -4.17 -15.03
CA VAL A 229 2.86 -4.19 -14.10
C VAL A 229 2.54 -5.63 -13.78
N VAL A 230 2.76 -6.05 -12.54
CA VAL A 230 2.50 -7.41 -12.08
C VAL A 230 1.01 -7.64 -11.87
N CYS A 231 0.31 -6.66 -11.30
CA CYS A 231 -1.12 -6.76 -11.03
C CYS A 231 -1.76 -5.39 -11.01
N SER A 232 -2.99 -5.30 -11.51
CA SER A 232 -3.88 -4.17 -11.32
C SER A 232 -4.99 -4.56 -10.35
N ILE A 233 -5.33 -3.64 -9.44
CA ILE A 233 -6.33 -3.83 -8.40
C ILE A 233 -7.32 -2.67 -8.49
N GLU A 234 -8.60 -2.99 -8.50
CA GLU A 234 -9.70 -2.02 -8.40
C GLU A 234 -10.38 -2.18 -7.03
N ASN A 235 -10.56 -1.06 -6.33
CA ASN A 235 -11.26 -1.05 -5.06
C ASN A 235 -12.77 -0.97 -5.33
N LEU A 236 -13.54 -1.85 -4.70
CA LEU A 236 -15.01 -1.80 -4.73
C LEU A 236 -15.52 -0.66 -3.85
N ASP A 237 -14.88 -0.49 -2.69
CA ASP A 237 -15.09 0.66 -1.82
C ASP A 237 -14.33 1.86 -2.41
N PRO A 238 -14.96 3.03 -2.62
CA PRO A 238 -14.31 4.15 -3.31
C PRO A 238 -13.35 4.91 -2.38
N MET A 239 -12.58 5.84 -2.99
CA MET A 239 -11.71 6.77 -2.29
C MET A 239 -12.39 7.37 -1.05
N GLY A 240 -11.69 7.31 0.07
CA GLY A 240 -12.19 7.68 1.40
C GLY A 240 -12.09 6.56 2.42
N ILE A 241 -12.02 5.32 1.96
CA ILE A 241 -11.77 4.12 2.76
C ILE A 241 -10.40 3.59 2.37
N HIS A 242 -9.53 3.35 3.34
CA HIS A 242 -8.18 2.85 3.10
C HIS A 242 -8.23 1.52 2.34
N THR A 243 -7.41 1.31 1.32
CA THR A 243 -7.35 0.06 0.52
C THR A 243 -7.26 -1.23 1.37
N GLY A 244 -6.63 -1.12 2.55
CA GLY A 244 -6.59 -2.17 3.58
C GLY A 244 -7.94 -2.56 4.19
N ASP A 245 -8.84 -1.60 4.34
CA ASP A 245 -10.22 -1.77 4.78
C ASP A 245 -11.22 -1.82 3.61
N SER A 246 -10.75 -1.70 2.37
CA SER A 246 -11.58 -1.84 1.18
C SER A 246 -11.70 -3.31 0.74
N ILE A 247 -12.86 -3.68 0.21
CA ILE A 247 -13.01 -4.82 -0.69
C ILE A 247 -12.32 -4.46 -2.00
N THR A 248 -11.48 -5.36 -2.50
CA THR A 248 -10.71 -5.10 -3.73
C THR A 248 -10.75 -6.28 -4.68
N VAL A 249 -10.59 -6.00 -5.97
CA VAL A 249 -10.72 -6.96 -7.06
C VAL A 249 -9.49 -6.90 -7.96
N ALA A 250 -8.99 -8.05 -8.38
CA ALA A 250 -7.96 -8.16 -9.43
C ALA A 250 -8.47 -9.05 -10.59
N PRO A 251 -8.27 -8.66 -11.86
CA PRO A 251 -7.64 -7.41 -12.31
C PRO A 251 -8.59 -6.20 -12.14
N ALA A 252 -8.16 -5.00 -12.57
CA ALA A 252 -9.08 -3.87 -12.76
C ALA A 252 -10.20 -4.22 -13.77
N GLN A 253 -11.43 -3.75 -13.50
CA GLN A 253 -12.66 -4.15 -14.21
C GLN A 253 -13.24 -3.01 -15.06
N THR A 254 -13.23 -1.76 -14.56
CA THR A 254 -14.00 -0.65 -15.14
C THR A 254 -13.15 0.42 -15.83
N LEU A 255 -11.91 0.10 -16.18
CA LEU A 255 -11.06 0.94 -17.03
C LEU A 255 -11.15 0.47 -18.47
N THR A 256 -11.31 1.42 -19.39
CA THR A 256 -10.98 1.16 -20.79
C THR A 256 -9.48 0.89 -20.91
N ASP A 257 -9.06 0.17 -21.96
CA ASP A 257 -7.63 -0.05 -22.22
C ASP A 257 -6.85 1.28 -22.31
N ARG A 258 -7.46 2.33 -22.88
CA ARG A 258 -6.81 3.67 -22.94
C ARG A 258 -6.54 4.25 -21.55
N GLU A 259 -7.49 4.16 -20.63
CA GLU A 259 -7.30 4.61 -19.25
C GLU A 259 -6.27 3.75 -18.52
N TYR A 260 -6.33 2.43 -18.71
CA TYR A 260 -5.35 1.51 -18.15
C TYR A 260 -3.92 1.80 -18.63
N GLN A 261 -3.71 1.97 -19.94
CA GLN A 261 -2.39 2.31 -20.49
C GLN A 261 -1.88 3.68 -19.99
N ARG A 262 -2.79 4.65 -19.78
CA ARG A 262 -2.43 5.93 -19.15
C ARG A 262 -1.97 5.74 -17.71
N MET A 263 -2.72 4.98 -16.91
CA MET A 263 -2.37 4.66 -15.53
C MET A 263 -1.03 3.89 -15.43
N ARG A 264 -0.84 2.88 -16.28
CA ARG A 264 0.41 2.12 -16.43
C ARG A 264 1.60 3.04 -16.75
N SER A 265 1.41 3.97 -17.68
CA SER A 265 2.45 4.94 -18.06
C SER A 265 2.79 5.91 -16.92
N LEU A 266 1.78 6.35 -16.17
CA LEU A 266 1.97 7.18 -14.97
C LEU A 266 2.74 6.40 -13.89
N ALA A 267 2.41 5.13 -13.64
CA ALA A 267 3.13 4.33 -12.65
C ALA A 267 4.63 4.19 -12.97
N ARG A 268 5.00 4.01 -14.24
CA ARG A 268 6.42 4.03 -14.67
C ARG A 268 7.07 5.39 -14.40
N GLN A 269 6.37 6.49 -14.69
CA GLN A 269 6.90 7.83 -14.45
C GLN A 269 7.07 8.12 -12.96
N VAL A 270 6.14 7.66 -12.10
CA VAL A 270 6.24 7.76 -10.64
C VAL A 270 7.47 7.01 -10.13
N MET A 271 7.71 5.78 -10.59
CA MET A 271 8.92 5.00 -10.26
C MET A 271 10.20 5.76 -10.62
N SER A 272 10.25 6.37 -11.79
CA SER A 272 11.38 7.17 -12.24
C SER A 272 11.56 8.45 -11.42
N ALA A 273 10.47 9.18 -11.14
CA ALA A 273 10.49 10.46 -10.42
C ALA A 273 10.97 10.29 -8.97
N VAL A 274 10.53 9.23 -8.29
CA VAL A 274 10.99 8.90 -6.94
C VAL A 274 12.38 8.25 -6.94
N GLY A 275 12.78 7.60 -8.05
CA GLY A 275 14.09 6.97 -8.17
C GLY A 275 14.15 5.53 -7.63
N VAL A 276 13.06 4.78 -7.76
CA VAL A 276 13.06 3.33 -7.50
C VAL A 276 13.56 2.62 -8.77
N GLU A 277 14.79 2.12 -8.73
CA GLU A 277 15.47 1.52 -9.89
C GLU A 277 15.52 -0.02 -9.84
N THR A 278 15.48 -0.64 -8.65
CA THR A 278 15.69 -2.09 -8.50
C THR A 278 14.77 -2.69 -7.46
N GLY A 279 13.51 -2.94 -7.82
CA GLY A 279 12.56 -3.54 -6.89
C GLY A 279 11.11 -3.39 -7.31
N GLY A 280 10.24 -3.85 -6.41
CA GLY A 280 8.80 -3.69 -6.52
C GLY A 280 8.31 -2.46 -5.76
N ALA A 281 7.21 -1.88 -6.23
CA ALA A 281 6.47 -0.84 -5.54
C ALA A 281 4.97 -0.96 -5.81
N ASN A 282 4.16 -0.41 -4.91
CA ASN A 282 2.73 -0.23 -5.10
C ASN A 282 2.46 1.25 -5.40
N VAL A 283 1.77 1.55 -6.50
CA VAL A 283 1.37 2.92 -6.86
C VAL A 283 -0.15 3.02 -6.82
N GLN A 284 -0.67 4.00 -6.09
CA GLN A 284 -2.11 4.21 -5.91
C GLN A 284 -2.61 5.40 -6.73
N PHE A 285 -3.81 5.24 -7.29
CA PHE A 285 -4.46 6.21 -8.14
C PHE A 285 -5.91 6.40 -7.73
N ALA A 286 -6.41 7.64 -7.89
CA ALA A 286 -7.84 7.90 -7.96
C ALA A 286 -8.23 8.25 -9.40
N VAL A 287 -9.38 7.77 -9.83
CA VAL A 287 -9.95 8.05 -11.16
C VAL A 287 -11.35 8.62 -10.98
N ASP A 288 -11.57 9.82 -11.52
CA ASP A 288 -12.90 10.42 -11.56
C ASP A 288 -13.82 9.57 -12.45
N PRO A 289 -14.94 9.03 -11.92
CA PRO A 289 -15.86 8.21 -12.70
C PRO A 289 -16.60 9.01 -13.79
N VAL A 290 -16.61 10.33 -13.74
CA VAL A 290 -17.34 11.19 -14.70
C VAL A 290 -16.53 11.45 -15.97
N ASP A 291 -15.25 11.81 -15.83
CA ASP A 291 -14.41 12.26 -16.95
C ASP A 291 -13.13 11.43 -17.19
N GLY A 292 -12.85 10.44 -16.31
CA GLY A 292 -11.67 9.60 -16.40
C GLY A 292 -10.36 10.29 -15.98
N ARG A 293 -10.41 11.44 -15.29
CA ARG A 293 -9.23 12.12 -14.75
C ARG A 293 -8.53 11.22 -13.75
N ILE A 294 -7.25 10.94 -14.00
CA ILE A 294 -6.39 10.12 -13.13
C ILE A 294 -5.50 11.05 -12.31
N VAL A 295 -5.45 10.83 -11.00
CA VAL A 295 -4.50 11.47 -10.07
C VAL A 295 -3.75 10.39 -9.28
N ILE A 296 -2.49 10.66 -8.96
CA ILE A 296 -1.62 9.81 -8.13
C ILE A 296 -1.84 10.17 -6.67
N ILE A 297 -2.02 9.14 -5.83
CA ILE A 297 -2.29 9.30 -4.39
C ILE A 297 -1.00 9.15 -3.61
N GLU A 298 -0.34 8.00 -3.77
CA GLU A 298 0.92 7.69 -3.11
C GLU A 298 1.66 6.58 -3.86
N MET A 299 2.92 6.37 -3.49
CA MET A 299 3.68 5.18 -3.84
C MET A 299 4.36 4.61 -2.60
N ASN A 300 4.29 3.29 -2.45
CA ASN A 300 5.01 2.56 -1.41
C ASN A 300 6.25 1.91 -2.04
N PRO A 301 7.50 2.35 -1.73
CA PRO A 301 8.74 1.91 -2.39
C PRO A 301 9.27 0.58 -1.82
N ARG A 302 8.35 -0.36 -1.56
CA ARG A 302 8.59 -1.63 -0.88
C ARG A 302 7.51 -2.65 -1.25
N VAL A 303 7.71 -3.88 -0.81
CA VAL A 303 6.60 -4.84 -0.76
C VAL A 303 5.53 -4.35 0.21
N SER A 304 4.30 -4.79 -0.01
CA SER A 304 3.11 -4.35 0.71
C SER A 304 2.14 -5.52 0.89
N ARG A 305 1.08 -5.30 1.67
CA ARG A 305 -0.07 -6.19 1.73
C ARG A 305 -0.65 -6.42 0.32
N SER A 306 -0.78 -5.36 -0.48
CA SER A 306 -1.22 -5.44 -1.87
C SER A 306 -0.26 -6.25 -2.76
N SER A 307 1.06 -6.21 -2.52
CA SER A 307 2.01 -7.05 -3.25
C SER A 307 1.89 -8.54 -2.89
N ALA A 308 1.56 -8.85 -1.62
CA ALA A 308 1.33 -10.22 -1.17
C ALA A 308 0.03 -10.76 -1.80
N LEU A 309 -1.03 -9.93 -1.80
CA LEU A 309 -2.28 -10.20 -2.52
C LEU A 309 -2.03 -10.43 -4.00
N ALA A 310 -1.33 -9.52 -4.68
CA ALA A 310 -1.02 -9.62 -6.11
C ALA A 310 -0.18 -10.86 -6.44
N SER A 311 0.77 -11.21 -5.56
CA SER A 311 1.54 -12.45 -5.73
C SER A 311 0.65 -13.69 -5.66
N LYS A 312 -0.38 -13.69 -4.81
CA LYS A 312 -1.36 -14.78 -4.70
C LYS A 312 -2.36 -14.77 -5.85
N ALA A 313 -2.76 -13.59 -6.31
CA ALA A 313 -3.68 -13.40 -7.41
C ALA A 313 -3.08 -13.88 -8.74
N THR A 314 -1.80 -13.58 -8.99
CA THR A 314 -1.16 -13.81 -10.29
C THR A 314 -0.23 -15.03 -10.32
N GLY A 315 0.18 -15.50 -9.15
CA GLY A 315 1.26 -16.48 -9.02
C GLY A 315 2.67 -15.92 -9.25
N PHE A 316 2.81 -14.62 -9.55
CA PHE A 316 4.10 -13.96 -9.70
C PHE A 316 4.70 -13.65 -8.32
N PRO A 317 5.85 -14.23 -7.92
CA PRO A 317 6.37 -14.08 -6.56
C PRO A 317 7.12 -12.74 -6.39
N ILE A 318 6.37 -11.66 -6.14
CA ILE A 318 6.90 -10.27 -6.12
C ILE A 318 8.07 -10.12 -5.16
N ALA A 319 7.96 -10.57 -3.91
CA ALA A 319 9.01 -10.40 -2.91
C ALA A 319 10.31 -11.14 -3.28
N LYS A 320 10.20 -12.37 -3.82
CA LYS A 320 11.34 -13.11 -4.38
C LYS A 320 12.01 -12.30 -5.48
N ILE A 321 11.25 -11.85 -6.47
CA ILE A 321 11.79 -11.17 -7.66
C ILE A 321 12.37 -9.80 -7.29
N ALA A 322 11.71 -9.04 -6.41
CA ALA A 322 12.19 -7.77 -5.86
C ALA A 322 13.57 -7.94 -5.17
N ALA A 323 13.74 -8.99 -4.36
CA ALA A 323 15.02 -9.27 -3.72
C ALA A 323 16.13 -9.61 -4.73
N LEU A 324 15.80 -10.38 -5.77
CA LEU A 324 16.76 -10.72 -6.83
C LEU A 324 17.18 -9.48 -7.64
N VAL A 325 16.23 -8.63 -8.05
CA VAL A 325 16.60 -7.41 -8.78
C VAL A 325 17.36 -6.41 -7.92
N ALA A 326 17.05 -6.33 -6.61
CA ALA A 326 17.82 -5.56 -5.65
C ALA A 326 19.27 -6.05 -5.51
N ALA A 327 19.50 -7.36 -5.66
CA ALA A 327 20.84 -7.96 -5.71
C ALA A 327 21.54 -7.81 -7.07
N GLY A 328 20.94 -7.12 -8.04
CA GLY A 328 21.56 -6.77 -9.33
C GLY A 328 21.20 -7.69 -10.50
N TYR A 329 20.19 -8.54 -10.36
CA TYR A 329 19.62 -9.30 -11.47
C TYR A 329 18.65 -8.44 -12.29
N THR A 330 18.44 -8.81 -13.54
CA THR A 330 17.40 -8.23 -14.41
C THR A 330 16.26 -9.21 -14.62
N LEU A 331 15.06 -8.71 -14.91
CA LEU A 331 13.83 -9.49 -15.04
C LEU A 331 13.92 -10.55 -16.14
N ASP A 332 14.69 -10.29 -17.20
CA ASP A 332 14.95 -11.21 -18.31
C ASP A 332 15.91 -12.35 -17.93
N GLN A 333 16.66 -12.22 -16.83
CA GLN A 333 17.53 -13.27 -16.29
C GLN A 333 16.77 -14.24 -15.38
N ILE A 334 15.74 -13.75 -14.69
CA ILE A 334 14.98 -14.51 -13.71
C ILE A 334 13.94 -15.40 -14.44
N THR A 335 13.94 -16.69 -14.16
CA THR A 335 12.96 -17.63 -14.73
C THR A 335 11.65 -17.56 -13.96
N ASN A 336 10.51 -17.64 -14.65
CA ASN A 336 9.19 -17.71 -14.03
C ASN A 336 9.00 -19.06 -13.34
N ASP A 337 8.74 -19.04 -12.03
CA ASP A 337 8.61 -20.22 -11.17
C ASP A 337 7.48 -21.17 -11.59
N ILE A 338 6.37 -20.65 -12.11
CA ILE A 338 5.18 -21.44 -12.42
C ILE A 338 5.29 -22.11 -13.79
N THR A 339 5.73 -21.35 -14.80
CA THR A 339 5.81 -21.87 -16.17
C THR A 339 7.11 -22.65 -16.41
N GLY A 340 8.17 -22.35 -15.68
CA GLY A 340 9.50 -22.94 -15.82
C GLY A 340 10.23 -22.64 -17.14
N VAL A 341 9.54 -22.02 -18.12
CA VAL A 341 10.05 -21.81 -19.48
C VAL A 341 10.04 -20.34 -19.91
N THR A 342 9.26 -19.48 -19.24
CA THR A 342 9.26 -18.03 -19.50
C THR A 342 10.14 -17.28 -18.49
N LYS A 343 10.41 -16.00 -18.76
CA LYS A 343 11.18 -15.11 -17.86
C LYS A 343 10.25 -14.27 -16.98
N ALA A 344 10.78 -13.61 -15.97
CA ALA A 344 10.04 -12.68 -15.11
C ALA A 344 9.76 -11.33 -15.80
N ALA A 345 10.39 -11.05 -16.94
CA ALA A 345 10.12 -9.88 -17.79
C ALA A 345 8.81 -10.02 -18.59
N PHE A 346 7.68 -10.12 -17.90
CA PHE A 346 6.34 -10.16 -18.49
C PHE A 346 5.30 -9.57 -17.53
N GLU A 347 4.15 -9.18 -18.07
CA GLU A 347 2.97 -8.80 -17.29
C GLU A 347 2.02 -10.00 -17.21
N PRO A 348 1.67 -10.51 -16.02
CA PRO A 348 0.72 -11.60 -15.87
C PRO A 348 -0.65 -11.27 -16.48
N SER A 349 -1.27 -12.29 -17.08
CA SER A 349 -2.67 -12.27 -17.49
C SER A 349 -3.39 -13.43 -16.80
N ILE A 350 -4.50 -13.13 -16.13
CA ILE A 350 -5.29 -14.10 -15.40
C ILE A 350 -6.65 -14.28 -16.07
N ASP A 351 -7.15 -15.51 -16.08
CA ASP A 351 -8.42 -15.91 -16.69
C ASP A 351 -9.52 -16.16 -15.64
N TYR A 352 -9.37 -15.51 -14.49
CA TYR A 352 -10.25 -15.54 -13.33
C TYR A 352 -10.26 -14.16 -12.65
N VAL A 353 -11.21 -13.97 -11.75
CA VAL A 353 -11.34 -12.80 -10.88
C VAL A 353 -10.90 -13.18 -9.48
N VAL A 354 -10.17 -12.28 -8.83
CA VAL A 354 -9.75 -12.41 -7.44
C VAL A 354 -10.46 -11.33 -6.63
N VAL A 355 -11.09 -11.71 -5.52
CA VAL A 355 -11.72 -10.77 -4.59
C VAL A 355 -11.06 -10.91 -3.23
N LYS A 356 -10.63 -9.78 -2.67
CA LYS A 356 -10.21 -9.66 -1.28
C LYS A 356 -11.31 -8.97 -0.47
N ILE A 357 -11.59 -9.49 0.72
CA ILE A 357 -12.42 -8.81 1.72
C ILE A 357 -11.63 -8.68 3.02
N PRO A 358 -11.55 -7.49 3.63
CA PRO A 358 -10.94 -7.33 4.95
C PRO A 358 -11.74 -8.03 6.05
N ARG A 359 -11.07 -8.36 7.14
CA ARG A 359 -11.65 -8.91 8.37
C ARG A 359 -11.48 -7.92 9.50
N TRP A 360 -12.58 -7.54 10.16
CA TRP A 360 -12.58 -6.65 11.33
C TRP A 360 -12.96 -7.40 12.60
N ALA A 361 -12.48 -6.95 13.76
CA ALA A 361 -12.81 -7.55 15.06
C ALA A 361 -13.41 -6.52 16.04
N PHE A 362 -14.31 -5.66 15.54
CA PHE A 362 -14.93 -4.58 16.33
C PHE A 362 -15.65 -5.07 17.58
N GLU A 363 -16.16 -6.31 17.58
CA GLU A 363 -16.80 -6.95 18.73
C GLU A 363 -15.90 -7.02 19.97
N LYS A 364 -14.57 -6.96 19.79
CA LYS A 364 -13.59 -6.98 20.89
C LYS A 364 -13.31 -5.59 21.47
N PHE A 365 -13.78 -4.51 20.83
CA PHE A 365 -13.43 -3.13 21.16
C PHE A 365 -14.67 -2.25 21.33
N GLN A 366 -15.42 -2.50 22.41
CA GLN A 366 -16.61 -1.69 22.75
C GLN A 366 -16.25 -0.21 22.89
N GLY A 367 -17.03 0.67 22.25
CA GLY A 367 -16.83 2.13 22.29
C GLY A 367 -15.93 2.69 21.18
N VAL A 368 -15.32 1.85 20.35
CA VAL A 368 -14.61 2.30 19.14
C VAL A 368 -15.61 2.59 18.02
N ASP A 369 -15.38 3.69 17.28
CA ASP A 369 -16.16 4.01 16.08
C ASP A 369 -15.89 2.97 14.96
N PRO A 370 -16.90 2.19 14.52
CA PRO A 370 -16.74 1.17 13.50
C PRO A 370 -16.76 1.72 12.07
N THR A 371 -16.90 3.05 11.89
CA THR A 371 -16.92 3.68 10.57
C THR A 371 -15.55 3.58 9.92
N LEU A 372 -15.48 3.01 8.73
CA LEU A 372 -14.26 2.84 7.94
C LEU A 372 -13.86 4.18 7.34
N GLY A 373 -12.56 4.37 7.12
CA GLY A 373 -12.02 5.62 6.62
C GLY A 373 -10.57 5.45 6.17
N PRO A 374 -9.79 6.53 6.08
CA PRO A 374 -8.40 6.48 5.61
C PRO A 374 -7.43 5.83 6.60
N GLN A 375 -7.86 5.57 7.85
CA GLN A 375 -7.10 4.79 8.82
C GLN A 375 -7.63 3.36 8.86
N MET A 376 -6.74 2.41 8.60
CA MET A 376 -7.05 0.98 8.60
C MET A 376 -7.47 0.49 10.00
N LYS A 377 -8.51 -0.34 10.06
CA LYS A 377 -9.06 -0.95 11.28
C LYS A 377 -9.20 -2.47 11.17
N SER A 378 -9.04 -3.04 9.98
CA SER A 378 -9.05 -4.49 9.76
C SER A 378 -7.85 -5.18 10.41
N VAL A 379 -8.08 -6.40 10.89
CA VAL A 379 -7.10 -7.25 11.59
C VAL A 379 -6.57 -8.38 10.70
N GLY A 380 -7.10 -8.50 9.48
CA GLY A 380 -6.73 -9.52 8.52
C GLY A 380 -7.55 -9.36 7.24
N GLU A 381 -7.43 -10.33 6.34
CA GLU A 381 -8.12 -10.34 5.06
C GLU A 381 -8.29 -11.76 4.55
N VAL A 382 -9.29 -11.96 3.70
CA VAL A 382 -9.51 -13.20 2.97
C VAL A 382 -9.40 -12.94 1.49
N LEU A 383 -9.00 -13.96 0.73
CA LEU A 383 -8.83 -13.89 -0.71
C LEU A 383 -9.54 -15.08 -1.34
N ALA A 384 -10.38 -14.84 -2.35
CA ALA A 384 -11.01 -15.90 -3.12
C ALA A 384 -10.89 -15.65 -4.62
N LEU A 385 -10.79 -16.76 -5.36
CA LEU A 385 -10.70 -16.78 -6.82
C LEU A 385 -11.98 -17.39 -7.38
N GLY A 386 -12.49 -16.85 -8.49
CA GLY A 386 -13.64 -17.38 -9.23
C GLY A 386 -13.52 -17.06 -10.71
N ARG A 387 -14.19 -17.83 -11.58
CA ARG A 387 -14.23 -17.55 -13.03
C ARG A 387 -15.03 -16.30 -13.36
N THR A 388 -15.86 -15.84 -12.43
CA THR A 388 -16.65 -14.61 -12.52
C THR A 388 -16.58 -13.83 -11.22
N PHE A 389 -16.89 -12.53 -11.26
CA PHE A 389 -16.94 -11.69 -10.07
C PHE A 389 -17.94 -12.21 -9.00
N PRO A 390 -19.19 -12.60 -9.34
CA PRO A 390 -20.12 -13.15 -8.35
C PRO A 390 -19.59 -14.41 -7.65
N GLU A 391 -18.95 -15.33 -8.40
CA GLU A 391 -18.35 -16.54 -7.83
C GLU A 391 -17.22 -16.19 -6.85
N ALA A 392 -16.30 -15.31 -7.25
CA ALA A 392 -15.18 -14.90 -6.42
C ALA A 392 -15.66 -14.17 -5.15
N LEU A 393 -16.62 -13.27 -5.29
CA LEU A 393 -17.20 -12.51 -4.17
C LEU A 393 -17.90 -13.43 -3.17
N GLN A 394 -18.77 -14.34 -3.63
CA GLN A 394 -19.48 -15.27 -2.76
C GLN A 394 -18.52 -16.18 -1.98
N LYS A 395 -17.47 -16.68 -2.64
CA LYS A 395 -16.42 -17.49 -1.99
C LYS A 395 -15.64 -16.68 -0.96
N ALA A 396 -15.36 -15.40 -1.24
CA ALA A 396 -14.69 -14.53 -0.28
C ALA A 396 -15.57 -14.32 0.96
N VAL A 397 -16.87 -14.05 0.79
CA VAL A 397 -17.84 -13.93 1.89
C VAL A 397 -17.86 -15.18 2.77
N GLN A 398 -17.96 -16.37 2.15
CA GLN A 398 -17.96 -17.64 2.87
C GLN A 398 -16.66 -17.89 3.64
N SER A 399 -15.55 -17.31 3.19
CA SER A 399 -14.23 -17.48 3.81
C SER A 399 -13.96 -16.50 4.95
N LEU A 400 -14.84 -15.54 5.23
CA LEU A 400 -14.62 -14.48 6.23
C LEU A 400 -14.56 -14.98 7.67
N GLU A 401 -15.02 -16.20 7.93
CA GLU A 401 -15.07 -16.78 9.29
C GLU A 401 -15.81 -15.85 10.28
N ILE A 402 -16.94 -15.30 9.83
CA ILE A 402 -17.87 -14.47 10.63
C ILE A 402 -19.25 -15.11 10.82
N GLY A 403 -19.41 -16.37 10.39
CA GLY A 403 -20.68 -17.10 10.45
C GLY A 403 -21.71 -16.68 9.39
N VAL A 404 -21.23 -16.08 8.29
CA VAL A 404 -22.01 -15.68 7.12
C VAL A 404 -21.60 -16.56 5.93
N ASP A 405 -22.55 -17.06 5.16
CA ASP A 405 -22.30 -17.84 3.94
C ASP A 405 -23.03 -17.32 2.68
N ALA A 406 -23.85 -16.28 2.83
CA ALA A 406 -24.64 -15.62 1.79
C ALA A 406 -24.38 -14.10 1.70
N LEU A 407 -24.68 -13.51 0.53
CA LEU A 407 -24.45 -12.08 0.27
C LEU A 407 -25.42 -11.14 1.00
N ASP A 408 -26.52 -11.67 1.54
CA ASP A 408 -27.46 -10.93 2.40
C ASP A 408 -27.03 -10.91 3.88
N GLY A 409 -25.83 -11.43 4.19
CA GLY A 409 -25.32 -11.50 5.56
C GLY A 409 -25.88 -12.67 6.38
N SER A 410 -26.70 -13.54 5.78
CA SER A 410 -27.22 -14.74 6.44
C SER A 410 -26.19 -15.87 6.52
N GLY A 411 -26.48 -16.86 7.37
CA GLY A 411 -25.67 -18.05 7.56
C GLY A 411 -26.37 -19.10 8.43
N PRO A 412 -25.72 -20.22 8.80
CA PRO A 412 -26.41 -21.34 9.46
C PRO A 412 -27.10 -21.00 10.79
N LYS A 413 -26.72 -19.88 11.42
CA LYS A 413 -27.29 -19.37 12.68
C LYS A 413 -27.61 -17.86 12.60
N ARG A 414 -27.74 -17.31 11.39
CA ARG A 414 -27.92 -15.87 11.15
C ARG A 414 -28.98 -15.67 10.07
N GLU A 415 -29.97 -14.85 10.39
CA GLU A 415 -30.94 -14.37 9.40
C GLU A 415 -30.32 -13.26 8.54
N PRO A 416 -30.90 -12.95 7.36
CA PRO A 416 -30.48 -11.84 6.52
C PRO A 416 -30.39 -10.52 7.30
N ILE A 417 -29.40 -9.70 6.99
CA ILE A 417 -29.17 -8.44 7.68
C ILE A 417 -30.22 -7.40 7.27
N ALA A 418 -30.78 -6.70 8.26
CA ALA A 418 -31.60 -5.52 8.01
C ALA A 418 -30.75 -4.31 7.62
N TYR A 419 -31.33 -3.41 6.83
CA TYR A 419 -30.68 -2.17 6.41
C TYR A 419 -31.65 -0.98 6.47
N THR A 420 -31.09 0.23 6.54
CA THR A 420 -31.75 1.47 6.13
C THR A 420 -30.91 2.18 5.08
N LEU A 421 -31.51 3.07 4.28
CA LEU A 421 -30.78 3.82 3.26
C LEU A 421 -29.65 4.69 3.85
N ASP A 422 -29.89 5.30 5.02
CA ASP A 422 -28.87 6.10 5.72
C ASP A 422 -27.66 5.26 6.12
N GLU A 423 -27.85 3.98 6.45
CA GLU A 423 -26.75 3.08 6.79
C GLU A 423 -25.88 2.71 5.59
N LEU A 424 -26.41 2.77 4.36
CA LEU A 424 -25.62 2.52 3.14
C LEU A 424 -24.59 3.64 2.90
N CYS A 425 -24.90 4.86 3.33
CA CYS A 425 -24.00 6.01 3.29
C CYS A 425 -22.85 5.90 4.30
N LEU A 426 -22.95 5.01 5.30
CA LEU A 426 -21.92 4.81 6.32
C LEU A 426 -21.01 3.64 5.93
N PRO A 427 -19.73 3.89 5.62
CA PRO A 427 -18.81 2.81 5.31
C PRO A 427 -18.53 2.00 6.58
N ARG A 428 -19.09 0.79 6.66
CA ARG A 428 -18.95 -0.12 7.80
C ARG A 428 -18.72 -1.54 7.30
N ALA A 429 -18.18 -2.41 8.15
CA ALA A 429 -17.85 -3.81 7.81
C ALA A 429 -19.02 -4.59 7.18
N GLU A 430 -20.26 -4.28 7.58
CA GLU A 430 -21.47 -4.97 7.10
C GLU A 430 -22.08 -4.32 5.82
N ARG A 431 -21.47 -3.26 5.27
CA ARG A 431 -22.06 -2.46 4.19
C ARG A 431 -22.34 -3.28 2.94
N LEU A 432 -21.44 -4.19 2.56
CA LEU A 432 -21.62 -5.08 1.42
C LEU A 432 -22.98 -5.81 1.48
N PHE A 433 -23.27 -6.41 2.64
CA PHE A 433 -24.48 -7.22 2.82
C PHE A 433 -25.74 -6.36 2.80
N LYS A 434 -25.68 -5.18 3.42
CA LYS A 434 -26.79 -4.22 3.42
C LYS A 434 -27.09 -3.68 2.02
N VAL A 435 -26.06 -3.39 1.23
CA VAL A 435 -26.23 -2.97 -0.17
C VAL A 435 -26.86 -4.10 -0.99
N TYR A 436 -26.43 -5.35 -0.79
CA TYR A 436 -27.03 -6.49 -1.47
C TYR A 436 -28.53 -6.63 -1.16
N CYS A 437 -28.91 -6.61 0.14
CA CYS A 437 -30.32 -6.65 0.53
C CYS A 437 -31.13 -5.49 -0.09
N ALA A 438 -30.55 -4.29 -0.15
CA ALA A 438 -31.22 -3.14 -0.75
C ALA A 438 -31.53 -3.34 -2.24
N ILE A 439 -30.59 -3.93 -2.98
CA ILE A 439 -30.77 -4.24 -4.40
C ILE A 439 -31.84 -5.32 -4.58
N GLU A 440 -31.82 -6.38 -3.78
CA GLU A 440 -32.83 -7.46 -3.81
C GLU A 440 -34.25 -6.94 -3.50
N ASP A 441 -34.36 -5.97 -2.59
CA ASP A 441 -35.62 -5.30 -2.25
C ASP A 441 -36.07 -4.26 -3.30
N GLY A 442 -35.31 -4.09 -4.39
CA GLY A 442 -35.67 -3.27 -5.55
C GLY A 442 -35.28 -1.79 -5.43
N VAL A 443 -34.34 -1.43 -4.55
CA VAL A 443 -33.73 -0.10 -4.54
C VAL A 443 -32.94 0.09 -5.84
N ALA A 444 -33.13 1.24 -6.50
CA ALA A 444 -32.45 1.55 -7.75
C ALA A 444 -30.92 1.65 -7.54
N LEU A 445 -30.17 1.15 -8.53
CA LEU A 445 -28.70 1.23 -8.62
C LEU A 445 -28.21 2.65 -8.91
#